data_AF-A0A382TWZ6-F1
#
_entry.id   AF-A0A382TWZ6-F1
#
_cell.length_a   1.000
_cell.length_b   1.000
_cell.length_c   1.000
_cell.angle_alpha   90.00
_cell.angle_beta   90.00
_cell.angle_gamma   90.00
#
_symmetry.space_group_name_H-M   'P 1'
#
loop_
_entity.id
_entity.type
_entity.pdbx_description
1 polymer ?
#
loop_
_entity_poly.entity_id
_entity_poly.type
_entity_poly.pdbx_seq_one_letter_code
_entity_poly.pdbx_strand_id
1 'polypeptide(L)'
;MVITERTIFATGIFICLIMPKFDLIEISGFAQGIRYDDLFLLFSFLWLFTNNKLSLSIFPNKSYYFVFYFYILLYGLLSFYTTSDIFSILLPLRWIEYSVFYIILSHNSMSIKVIRNIIMGYIAINAIAVFLQYKGIIGGIYSHGYNTNISERIPGLSGGSWELPAVLAMLVSASIKDDYYRTKKIMLASIIIMSTLMVYLSGTRTGIIVYFLGTGLALIGKYRINI
;
A
#
# COMPACT_ATOMS: atom_id res chain seq x y z
N MET A 1 -31.89 0.50 -0.76
CA MET A 1 -30.53 1.00 -0.48
C MET A 1 -29.88 1.29 -1.83
N VAL A 2 -29.78 2.56 -2.23
CA VAL A 2 -29.20 2.93 -3.53
C VAL A 2 -27.68 2.87 -3.39
N ILE A 3 -27.06 1.90 -4.05
CA ILE A 3 -25.60 1.81 -4.13
C ILE A 3 -25.13 2.98 -4.99
N THR A 4 -24.48 3.96 -4.39
CA THR A 4 -23.93 5.10 -5.13
C THR A 4 -22.59 4.73 -5.77
N GLU A 5 -22.20 5.39 -6.87
CA GLU A 5 -20.90 5.19 -7.52
C GLU A 5 -19.73 5.29 -6.52
N ARG A 6 -19.82 6.22 -5.57
CA ARG A 6 -18.82 6.41 -4.50
C ARG A 6 -18.71 5.19 -3.59
N THR A 7 -19.83 4.53 -3.30
CA THR A 7 -19.87 3.28 -2.53
C THR A 7 -19.21 2.13 -3.28
N ILE A 8 -19.40 2.03 -4.60
CA ILE A 8 -18.75 1.01 -5.44
C ILE A 8 -17.24 1.19 -5.43
N PHE A 9 -16.76 2.42 -5.66
CA PHE A 9 -15.32 2.71 -5.59
C PHE A 9 -14.75 2.47 -4.19
N ALA A 10 -15.50 2.79 -3.12
CA ALA A 10 -15.09 2.52 -1.74
C ALA A 10 -14.87 1.03 -1.49
N THR A 11 -15.85 0.24 -1.88
CA THR A 11 -15.84 -1.21 -1.70
C THR A 11 -14.77 -1.87 -2.58
N GLY A 12 -14.61 -1.42 -3.82
CA GLY A 12 -13.56 -1.93 -4.70
C GLY A 12 -12.14 -1.60 -4.22
N ILE A 13 -11.93 -0.39 -3.70
CA ILE A 13 -10.70 0.01 -2.99
C ILE A 13 -10.42 -0.92 -1.81
N PHE A 14 -11.44 -1.18 -1.00
CA PHE A 14 -11.32 -2.03 0.17
C PHE A 14 -10.95 -3.47 -0.21
N ILE A 15 -11.58 -4.00 -1.26
CA ILE A 15 -11.25 -5.31 -1.83
C ILE A 15 -9.81 -5.34 -2.33
N CYS A 16 -9.35 -4.32 -3.06
CA CYS A 16 -7.98 -4.27 -3.58
C CYS A 16 -6.91 -4.15 -2.48
N LEU A 17 -7.25 -3.58 -1.32
CA LEU A 17 -6.34 -3.53 -0.17
C LEU A 17 -6.29 -4.85 0.60
N ILE A 18 -7.44 -5.49 0.81
CA ILE A 18 -7.56 -6.59 1.78
C ILE A 18 -7.47 -7.96 1.13
N MET A 19 -7.92 -8.10 -0.12
CA MET A 19 -7.87 -9.38 -0.77
C MET A 19 -6.44 -9.70 -1.24
N PRO A 20 -6.02 -10.96 -1.09
CA PRO A 20 -4.78 -11.42 -1.65
C PRO A 20 -4.83 -11.30 -3.17
N LYS A 21 -3.78 -10.70 -3.72
CA LYS A 21 -3.75 -10.28 -5.11
C LYS A 21 -3.37 -11.44 -6.02
N PHE A 22 -4.36 -12.15 -6.55
CA PHE A 22 -4.17 -13.27 -7.47
C PHE A 22 -4.00 -12.80 -8.92
N ASP A 23 -3.12 -13.49 -9.65
CA ASP A 23 -2.98 -13.32 -11.09
C ASP A 23 -4.22 -13.91 -11.81
N LEU A 24 -4.86 -13.09 -12.64
CA LEU A 24 -5.94 -13.51 -13.54
C LEU A 24 -5.37 -14.07 -14.85
N ILE A 25 -4.27 -13.48 -15.32
CA ILE A 25 -3.55 -13.89 -16.54
C ILE A 25 -2.07 -13.98 -16.19
N GLU A 26 -1.55 -15.19 -16.16
CA GLU A 26 -0.12 -15.44 -15.97
C GLU A 26 0.66 -15.00 -17.22
N ILE A 27 1.81 -14.34 -17.01
CA ILE A 27 2.71 -13.92 -18.08
C ILE A 27 3.98 -14.77 -18.00
N SER A 28 4.22 -15.59 -19.02
CA SER A 28 5.38 -16.49 -19.08
C SER A 28 6.69 -15.72 -18.94
N GLY A 29 7.56 -16.16 -18.02
CA GLY A 29 8.86 -15.53 -17.76
C GLY A 29 8.82 -14.40 -16.71
N PHE A 30 7.64 -14.08 -16.15
CA PHE A 30 7.50 -13.09 -15.08
C PHE A 30 6.95 -13.73 -13.81
N ALA A 31 7.47 -13.30 -12.66
CA ALA A 31 6.96 -13.66 -11.34
C ALA A 31 5.66 -12.91 -10.95
N GLN A 32 4.94 -12.34 -11.91
CA GLN A 32 3.62 -11.77 -11.67
C GLN A 32 2.88 -11.56 -12.98
N GLY A 33 1.61 -11.96 -13.00
CA GLY A 33 0.69 -11.74 -14.11
C GLY A 33 -0.13 -10.44 -14.00
N ILE A 34 -1.18 -10.35 -14.81
CA ILE A 34 -2.21 -9.31 -14.72
C ILE A 34 -3.21 -9.72 -13.64
N ARG A 35 -3.43 -8.88 -12.64
CA ARG A 35 -4.29 -9.18 -11.48
C ARG A 35 -5.62 -8.45 -11.54
N TYR A 36 -6.55 -8.89 -10.70
CA TYR A 36 -7.87 -8.23 -10.61
C TYR A 36 -7.76 -6.79 -10.07
N ASP A 37 -6.82 -6.50 -9.17
CA ASP A 37 -6.61 -5.15 -8.66
C ASP A 37 -6.01 -4.25 -9.73
N ASP A 38 -5.16 -4.81 -10.60
CA ASP A 38 -4.60 -4.07 -11.73
C ASP A 38 -5.72 -3.64 -12.71
N LEU A 39 -6.66 -4.55 -13.00
CA LEU A 39 -7.84 -4.24 -13.81
C LEU A 39 -8.76 -3.23 -13.13
N PHE A 40 -9.05 -3.40 -11.84
CA PHE A 40 -9.91 -2.47 -11.11
C PHE A 40 -9.35 -1.04 -11.11
N LEU A 41 -8.03 -0.90 -10.91
CA LEU A 41 -7.33 0.38 -10.96
C LEU A 41 -7.38 0.99 -12.35
N LEU A 42 -7.14 0.20 -13.40
CA LEU A 42 -7.25 0.67 -14.79
C LEU A 42 -8.67 1.15 -15.12
N PHE A 43 -9.71 0.38 -14.80
CA PHE A 43 -11.10 0.78 -15.01
C PHE A 43 -11.45 2.06 -14.24
N SER A 44 -10.99 2.16 -12.99
CA SER A 44 -11.21 3.34 -12.16
C SER A 44 -10.49 4.57 -12.70
N PHE A 45 -9.26 4.41 -13.21
CA PHE A 45 -8.51 5.46 -13.88
C PHE A 45 -9.24 5.97 -15.13
N LEU A 46 -9.65 5.05 -16.01
CA LEU A 46 -10.38 5.40 -17.23
C LEU A 46 -11.67 6.13 -16.91
N TRP A 47 -12.42 5.68 -15.90
CA TRP A 47 -13.63 6.37 -15.45
C TRP A 47 -13.34 7.78 -14.91
N LEU A 48 -12.29 7.96 -14.10
CA LEU A 48 -11.90 9.29 -13.61
C LEU A 48 -11.47 10.20 -14.75
N PHE A 49 -10.76 9.66 -15.75
CA PHE A 49 -10.32 10.37 -16.94
C PHE A 49 -11.50 10.84 -17.79
N THR A 50 -12.41 9.93 -18.16
CA THR A 50 -13.58 10.27 -18.99
C THR A 50 -14.53 11.26 -18.32
N ASN A 51 -14.55 11.31 -16.98
CA ASN A 51 -15.36 12.23 -16.21
C ASN A 51 -14.64 13.53 -15.79
N ASN A 52 -13.41 13.77 -16.26
CA ASN A 52 -12.58 14.93 -15.88
C ASN A 52 -12.41 15.10 -14.35
N LYS A 53 -12.39 13.99 -13.62
CA LYS A 53 -12.21 13.96 -12.15
C LYS A 53 -10.76 13.70 -11.74
N LEU A 54 -9.83 13.55 -12.68
CA LEU A 54 -8.40 13.43 -12.38
C LEU A 54 -7.84 14.77 -11.92
N SER A 55 -7.78 14.97 -10.60
CA SER A 55 -7.06 16.10 -10.02
C SER A 55 -5.99 15.64 -9.04
N LEU A 56 -4.74 15.94 -9.37
CA LEU A 56 -3.59 15.79 -8.47
C LEU A 56 -3.59 16.83 -7.34
N SER A 57 -4.49 17.83 -7.39
CA SER A 57 -4.58 18.85 -6.34
C SER A 57 -5.11 18.29 -5.01
N ILE A 58 -5.70 17.09 -5.03
CA ILE A 58 -6.41 16.48 -3.91
C ILE A 58 -5.44 15.82 -2.90
N PHE A 59 -4.16 15.66 -3.26
CA PHE A 59 -3.17 15.11 -2.35
C PHE A 59 -2.83 16.07 -1.20
N PRO A 60 -2.92 15.65 0.07
CA PRO A 60 -2.56 16.48 1.21
C PRO A 60 -1.06 16.79 1.20
N ASN A 61 -0.71 18.08 1.19
CA ASN A 61 0.67 18.60 1.07
C ASN A 61 1.42 18.07 -0.17
N LYS A 62 1.02 18.56 -1.35
CA LYS A 62 1.57 18.27 -2.69
C LYS A 62 3.09 18.06 -2.75
N SER A 63 3.87 18.83 -1.99
CA SER A 63 5.34 18.72 -1.94
C SER A 63 5.85 17.37 -1.43
N TYR A 64 5.25 16.80 -0.38
CA TYR A 64 5.68 15.51 0.18
C TYR A 64 5.29 14.34 -0.73
N TYR A 65 4.19 14.49 -1.49
CA TYR A 65 3.78 13.53 -2.49
C TYR A 65 4.83 13.40 -3.60
N PHE A 66 5.28 14.51 -4.18
CA PHE A 66 6.34 14.47 -5.20
C PHE A 66 7.65 13.88 -4.65
N VAL A 67 8.00 14.18 -3.40
CA VAL A 67 9.19 13.60 -2.76
C VAL A 67 9.04 12.08 -2.59
N PHE A 68 7.87 11.58 -2.15
CA PHE A 68 7.60 10.16 -2.01
C PHE A 68 7.70 9.41 -3.35
N TYR A 69 7.06 9.92 -4.41
CA TYR A 69 7.15 9.33 -5.74
C TYR A 69 8.55 9.44 -6.34
N PHE A 70 9.26 10.54 -6.10
CA PHE A 70 10.64 10.69 -6.52
C PHE A 70 11.55 9.65 -5.88
N TYR A 71 11.43 9.41 -4.57
CA TYR A 71 12.23 8.37 -3.91
C TYR A 71 11.88 6.97 -4.40
N ILE A 72 10.60 6.70 -4.66
CA ILE A 72 10.16 5.42 -5.21
C ILE A 72 10.65 5.21 -6.66
N LEU A 73 10.59 6.26 -7.48
CA LEU A 73 11.08 6.23 -8.86
C LEU A 73 12.60 6.08 -8.88
N LEU A 74 13.32 6.83 -8.05
CA LEU A 74 14.76 6.69 -7.85
C LEU A 74 15.10 5.26 -7.40
N TYR A 75 14.31 4.69 -6.49
CA TYR A 75 14.48 3.33 -6.02
C TYR A 75 14.24 2.29 -7.12
N GLY A 76 13.18 2.43 -7.92
CA GLY A 76 12.91 1.57 -9.08
C GLY A 76 14.04 1.64 -10.11
N LEU A 77 14.57 2.84 -10.36
CA LEU A 77 15.74 3.04 -11.23
C LEU A 77 17.00 2.39 -10.65
N LEU A 78 17.28 2.54 -9.35
CA LEU A 78 18.43 1.90 -8.69
C LEU A 78 18.32 0.37 -8.66
N SER A 79 17.11 -0.17 -8.55
CA SER A 79 16.82 -1.60 -8.68
C SER A 79 17.18 -2.14 -10.07
N PHE A 80 16.93 -1.36 -11.12
CA PHE A 80 17.26 -1.74 -12.51
C PHE A 80 18.76 -1.96 -12.71
N TYR A 81 19.59 -1.09 -12.12
CA TYR A 81 21.05 -1.18 -12.22
C TYR A 81 21.63 -2.40 -11.49
N THR A 82 20.91 -3.01 -10.55
CA THR A 82 21.42 -4.09 -9.70
C THR A 82 20.90 -5.47 -10.07
N THR A 83 19.72 -5.57 -10.70
CA THR A 83 19.09 -6.87 -11.01
C THR A 83 18.91 -7.15 -12.50
N SER A 84 19.17 -6.18 -13.39
CA SER A 84 19.08 -6.37 -14.86
C SER A 84 17.73 -6.88 -15.37
N ASP A 85 16.69 -6.86 -14.54
CA ASP A 85 15.37 -7.40 -14.88
C ASP A 85 14.42 -6.28 -15.32
N ILE A 86 13.62 -6.55 -16.36
CA ILE A 86 12.53 -5.68 -16.84
C ILE A 86 11.51 -5.36 -15.72
N PHE A 87 11.44 -6.21 -14.68
CA PHE A 87 10.68 -5.96 -13.44
C PHE A 87 10.92 -4.58 -12.83
N SER A 88 12.10 -3.99 -13.04
CA SER A 88 12.49 -2.73 -12.44
C SER A 88 11.79 -1.50 -13.04
N ILE A 89 11.33 -1.56 -14.30
CA ILE A 89 10.54 -0.48 -14.95
C ILE A 89 9.05 -0.63 -14.63
N LEU A 90 8.58 -1.88 -14.44
CA LEU A 90 7.21 -2.17 -14.00
C LEU A 90 6.95 -1.74 -12.56
N LEU A 91 7.99 -1.68 -11.72
CA LEU A 91 7.91 -1.17 -10.35
C LEU A 91 7.40 0.29 -10.30
N PRO A 92 8.05 1.29 -10.93
CA PRO A 92 7.53 2.67 -11.00
C PRO A 92 6.10 2.77 -11.53
N LEU A 93 5.75 2.00 -12.57
CA LEU A 93 4.40 1.99 -13.14
C LEU A 93 3.35 1.49 -12.14
N ARG A 94 3.65 0.43 -11.38
CA ARG A 94 2.79 -0.05 -10.29
C ARG A 94 2.62 0.97 -9.17
N TRP A 95 3.65 1.73 -8.87
CA TRP A 95 3.54 2.81 -7.89
C TRP A 95 2.67 3.96 -8.41
N ILE A 96 2.78 4.31 -9.70
CA ILE A 96 1.84 5.25 -10.35
C ILE A 96 0.41 4.74 -10.21
N GLU A 97 0.19 3.45 -10.41
CA GLU A 97 -1.09 2.78 -10.21
C GLU A 97 -1.62 2.91 -8.77
N TYR A 98 -0.76 2.68 -7.77
CA TYR A 98 -1.08 2.91 -6.36
C TYR A 98 -1.36 4.40 -6.04
N SER A 99 -0.93 5.35 -6.89
CA SER A 99 -1.37 6.76 -6.77
C SER A 99 -2.81 6.98 -7.21
N VAL A 100 -3.23 6.29 -8.28
CA VAL A 100 -4.62 6.33 -8.76
C VAL A 100 -5.54 5.89 -7.63
N PHE A 101 -5.13 4.86 -6.88
CA PHE A 101 -5.84 4.42 -5.69
C PHE A 101 -6.12 5.55 -4.69
N TYR A 102 -5.13 6.42 -4.45
CA TYR A 102 -5.25 7.56 -3.54
C TYR A 102 -6.17 8.65 -4.10
N ILE A 103 -6.17 8.87 -5.42
CA ILE A 103 -7.09 9.79 -6.11
C ILE A 103 -8.53 9.27 -6.01
N ILE A 104 -8.75 7.95 -6.16
CA ILE A 104 -10.09 7.36 -6.02
C ILE A 104 -10.56 7.47 -4.56
N LEU A 105 -9.67 7.21 -3.58
CA LEU A 105 -9.96 7.37 -2.16
C LEU A 105 -10.41 8.79 -1.82
N SER A 106 -9.79 9.80 -2.43
CA SER A 106 -10.09 11.20 -2.16
C SER A 106 -11.37 11.71 -2.82
N HIS A 107 -11.82 11.04 -3.89
CA HIS A 107 -13.15 11.24 -4.47
C HIS A 107 -14.26 10.50 -3.72
N ASN A 108 -13.89 9.70 -2.72
CA ASN A 108 -14.84 8.94 -1.95
C ASN A 108 -15.52 9.82 -0.89
N SER A 109 -16.80 9.62 -0.64
CA SER A 109 -17.54 10.31 0.44
C SER A 109 -17.31 9.69 1.82
N MET A 110 -16.30 8.84 1.98
CA MET A 110 -16.01 8.22 3.26
C MET A 110 -15.47 9.25 4.25
N SER A 111 -16.08 9.27 5.45
CA SER A 111 -15.58 10.12 6.53
C SER A 111 -14.16 9.70 6.93
N ILE A 112 -13.34 10.67 7.35
CA ILE A 112 -11.97 10.41 7.85
C ILE A 112 -11.96 9.36 8.99
N LYS A 113 -13.02 9.32 9.80
CA LYS A 113 -13.21 8.32 10.87
C LYS A 113 -13.33 6.91 10.30
N VAL A 114 -14.07 6.73 9.21
CA VAL A 114 -14.23 5.42 8.54
C VAL A 114 -12.90 4.98 7.93
N ILE A 115 -12.21 5.88 7.21
CA ILE A 115 -10.89 5.60 6.63
C ILE A 115 -9.89 5.18 7.72
N ARG A 116 -9.85 5.91 8.84
CA ARG A 116 -9.00 5.57 9.99
C ARG A 116 -9.33 4.18 10.55
N ASN A 117 -10.61 3.85 10.71
CA ASN A 117 -11.01 2.53 11.20
C ASN A 117 -10.62 1.41 10.24
N ILE A 118 -10.71 1.64 8.93
CA ILE A 118 -10.24 0.70 7.90
C ILE A 118 -8.73 0.50 8.02
N ILE A 119 -7.95 1.59 8.12
CA ILE A 119 -6.49 1.51 8.28
C ILE A 119 -6.13 0.70 9.53
N MET A 120 -6.73 1.02 10.68
CA MET A 120 -6.48 0.30 11.93
C MET A 120 -6.86 -1.17 11.83
N GLY A 121 -8.03 -1.47 11.24
CA GLY A 121 -8.49 -2.84 11.02
C GLY A 121 -7.53 -3.62 10.13
N TYR A 122 -7.10 -3.04 9.02
CA TYR A 122 -6.14 -3.66 8.10
C TYR A 122 -4.83 -4.01 8.80
N ILE A 123 -4.25 -3.06 9.55
CA ILE A 123 -2.99 -3.26 10.27
C ILE A 123 -3.15 -4.33 11.36
N ALA A 124 -4.25 -4.33 12.10
CA ALA A 124 -4.51 -5.33 13.13
C ALA A 124 -4.70 -6.74 12.55
N ILE A 125 -5.51 -6.88 11.51
CA ILE A 125 -5.75 -8.18 10.86
C ILE A 125 -4.45 -8.69 10.20
N ASN A 126 -3.67 -7.83 9.54
CA ASN A 126 -2.37 -8.22 9.00
C ASN A 126 -1.39 -8.63 10.10
N ALA A 127 -1.37 -7.94 11.24
CA ALA A 127 -0.50 -8.32 12.35
C ALA A 127 -0.82 -9.73 12.86
N ILE A 128 -2.11 -10.07 12.95
CA ILE A 128 -2.56 -11.43 13.28
C ILE A 128 -2.10 -12.42 12.20
N ALA A 129 -2.35 -12.13 10.93
CA ALA A 129 -1.95 -13.01 9.82
C ALA A 129 -0.44 -13.25 9.78
N VAL A 130 0.37 -12.18 9.85
CA VAL A 130 1.84 -12.25 9.88
C VAL A 130 2.31 -13.04 11.10
N PHE A 131 1.69 -12.89 12.26
CA PHE A 131 2.04 -13.67 13.45
C PHE A 131 1.75 -15.17 13.26
N LEU A 132 0.56 -15.52 12.73
CA LEU A 132 0.20 -16.91 12.45
C LEU A 132 1.13 -17.53 11.40
N GLN A 133 1.47 -16.76 10.37
CA GLN A 133 2.43 -17.14 9.31
C GLN A 133 3.85 -17.34 9.86
N TYR A 134 4.31 -16.43 10.72
CA TYR A 134 5.59 -16.53 11.40
C TYR A 134 5.71 -17.80 12.27
N LYS A 135 4.59 -18.20 12.90
CA LYS A 135 4.52 -19.44 13.68
C LYS A 135 4.31 -20.69 12.84
N GLY A 136 4.20 -20.57 11.51
CA GLY A 136 3.94 -21.70 10.61
C GLY A 136 2.55 -22.32 10.77
N ILE A 137 1.60 -21.60 11.37
CA ILE A 137 0.22 -22.10 11.58
C ILE A 137 -0.57 -22.02 10.27
N ILE A 138 -0.34 -20.96 9.49
CA ILE A 138 -0.92 -20.76 8.16
C ILE A 138 0.18 -20.44 7.16
N GLY A 139 -0.03 -20.78 5.90
CA GLY A 139 0.83 -20.38 4.79
C GLY A 139 0.56 -18.95 4.32
N GLY A 140 1.27 -18.56 3.26
CA GLY A 140 1.13 -17.26 2.62
C GLY A 140 0.39 -17.37 1.30
N ILE A 141 -0.38 -16.34 0.97
CA ILE A 141 -1.01 -16.24 -0.34
C ILE A 141 -0.17 -15.28 -1.17
N TYR A 142 0.44 -15.80 -2.23
CA TYR A 142 1.17 -15.02 -3.23
C TYR A 142 0.32 -14.86 -4.49
N SER A 143 0.79 -14.03 -5.41
CA SER A 143 0.18 -13.84 -6.73
C SER A 143 -0.05 -15.14 -7.51
N HIS A 144 0.87 -16.10 -7.38
CA HIS A 144 0.77 -17.43 -8.01
C HIS A 144 0.08 -18.50 -7.14
N GLY A 145 -0.59 -18.08 -6.06
CA GLY A 145 -1.36 -18.97 -5.20
C GLY A 145 -0.78 -19.18 -3.79
N TYR A 146 -1.34 -20.17 -3.11
CA TYR A 146 -1.01 -20.45 -1.71
C TYR A 146 0.30 -21.23 -1.59
N ASN A 147 1.19 -20.75 -0.73
CA ASN A 147 2.46 -21.38 -0.41
C ASN A 147 2.51 -21.72 1.09
N THR A 148 2.78 -22.98 1.41
CA THR A 148 2.91 -23.48 2.78
C THR A 148 4.26 -23.15 3.41
N ASN A 149 5.32 -22.97 2.61
CA ASN A 149 6.66 -22.66 3.08
C ASN A 149 7.02 -21.19 2.83
N ILE A 150 6.78 -20.36 3.84
CA ILE A 150 6.95 -18.90 3.79
C ILE A 150 7.83 -18.36 4.92
N SER A 151 8.54 -19.25 5.61
CA SER A 151 9.34 -18.95 6.82
C SER A 151 10.39 -17.86 6.60
N GLU A 152 10.89 -17.70 5.37
CA GLU A 152 11.89 -16.70 5.02
C GLU A 152 11.30 -15.34 4.61
N ARG A 153 10.05 -15.31 4.12
CA ARG A 153 9.47 -14.13 3.47
C ARG A 153 7.97 -14.02 3.72
N ILE A 154 7.58 -13.48 4.87
CA ILE A 154 6.18 -13.48 5.29
C ILE A 154 5.37 -12.38 4.56
N PRO A 155 4.32 -12.72 3.80
CA PRO A 155 3.54 -11.74 3.03
C PRO A 155 2.39 -11.10 3.82
N GLY A 156 1.97 -11.64 4.96
CA GLY A 156 0.72 -11.21 5.59
C GLY A 156 -0.46 -11.52 4.68
N LEU A 157 -1.34 -10.53 4.48
CA LEU A 157 -2.46 -10.62 3.55
C LEU A 157 -2.17 -10.03 2.16
N SER A 158 -0.97 -9.49 1.90
CA SER A 158 -0.64 -8.95 0.58
C SER A 158 -0.29 -10.05 -0.42
N GLY A 159 -0.26 -9.73 -1.72
CA GLY A 159 0.06 -10.69 -2.79
C GLY A 159 1.53 -11.12 -2.85
N GLY A 160 2.34 -10.73 -1.87
CA GLY A 160 3.76 -11.03 -1.75
C GLY A 160 4.44 -10.21 -0.66
N SER A 161 5.57 -10.72 -0.15
CA SER A 161 6.29 -10.08 0.95
C SER A 161 6.92 -8.72 0.61
N TRP A 162 7.07 -8.42 -0.68
CA TRP A 162 7.53 -7.10 -1.15
C TRP A 162 6.41 -6.04 -1.12
N GLU A 163 5.15 -6.45 -1.15
CA GLU A 163 4.01 -5.52 -1.14
C GLU A 163 3.61 -5.08 0.26
N LEU A 164 3.76 -5.96 1.26
CA LEU A 164 3.39 -5.67 2.64
C LEU A 164 4.05 -4.37 3.15
N PRO A 165 5.37 -4.15 2.99
CA PRO A 165 5.99 -2.91 3.44
C PRO A 165 5.56 -1.67 2.69
N ALA A 166 5.26 -1.79 1.40
CA ALA A 166 4.75 -0.70 0.58
C ALA A 166 3.39 -0.22 1.09
N VAL A 167 2.46 -1.15 1.30
CA VAL A 167 1.12 -0.85 1.82
C VAL A 167 1.22 -0.25 3.22
N LEU A 168 2.00 -0.86 4.11
CA LEU A 168 2.18 -0.34 5.47
C LEU A 168 2.81 1.05 5.48
N ALA A 169 3.77 1.34 4.59
CA ALA A 169 4.38 2.67 4.49
C ALA A 169 3.33 3.74 4.17
N MET A 170 2.44 3.45 3.22
CA MET A 170 1.35 4.36 2.84
C MET A 170 0.36 4.58 3.98
N LEU A 171 -0.10 3.50 4.61
CA LEU A 171 -1.13 3.56 5.67
C LEU A 171 -0.59 4.22 6.96
N VAL A 172 0.66 3.94 7.32
CA VAL A 172 1.33 4.57 8.47
C VAL A 172 1.57 6.05 8.20
N SER A 173 2.03 6.41 6.98
CA SER A 173 2.22 7.82 6.60
C SER A 173 0.92 8.61 6.65
N ALA A 174 -0.20 8.03 6.19
CA ALA A 174 -1.52 8.62 6.30
C ALA A 174 -1.94 8.79 7.78
N SER A 175 -1.70 7.78 8.62
CA SER A 175 -1.99 7.83 10.06
C SER A 175 -1.17 8.89 10.79
N ILE A 176 0.10 9.09 10.40
CA ILE A 176 0.94 10.17 10.93
C ILE A 176 0.32 11.53 10.63
N LYS A 177 -0.21 11.75 9.42
CA LYS A 177 -0.80 13.04 9.03
C LYS A 177 -2.20 13.29 9.60
N ASP A 178 -2.89 12.30 10.15
CA ASP A 178 -4.21 12.47 10.76
C ASP A 178 -4.13 13.15 12.13
N ASP A 179 -4.84 14.29 12.28
CA ASP A 179 -4.89 15.11 13.49
C ASP A 179 -5.48 14.37 14.71
N TYR A 180 -6.30 13.34 14.49
CA TYR A 180 -6.80 12.49 15.57
C TYR A 180 -5.66 11.89 16.41
N TYR A 181 -4.53 11.55 15.77
CA TYR A 181 -3.38 11.01 16.45
C TYR A 181 -2.51 12.04 17.17
N ARG A 182 -2.82 13.34 17.05
CA ARG A 182 -2.12 14.41 17.80
C ARG A 182 -2.33 14.24 19.30
N THR A 183 -3.54 13.87 19.72
CA THR A 183 -3.89 13.61 21.13
C THR A 183 -3.73 12.13 21.50
N LYS A 184 -3.78 11.21 20.52
CA LYS A 184 -3.65 9.76 20.72
C LYS A 184 -2.25 9.22 20.35
N LYS A 185 -1.19 9.86 20.88
CA LYS A 185 0.21 9.54 20.54
C LYS A 185 0.60 8.08 20.78
N ILE A 186 0.12 7.47 21.87
CA ILE A 186 0.38 6.06 22.19
C ILE A 186 -0.18 5.14 21.10
N MET A 187 -1.37 5.44 20.59
CA MET A 187 -2.01 4.66 19.53
C MET A 187 -1.26 4.78 18.19
N LEU A 188 -0.72 5.97 17.90
CA LEU A 188 0.14 6.16 16.73
C LEU A 188 1.44 5.36 16.87
N ALA A 189 2.07 5.41 18.05
CA ALA A 189 3.27 4.65 18.34
C ALA A 189 3.04 3.14 18.19
N SER A 190 1.92 2.60 18.68
CA SER A 190 1.59 1.18 18.51
C SER A 190 1.42 0.79 17.05
N ILE A 191 0.78 1.65 16.23
CA ILE A 191 0.64 1.43 14.79
C ILE A 191 2.01 1.36 14.10
N ILE A 192 2.91 2.30 14.41
CA ILE A 192 4.26 2.34 13.85
C ILE A 192 5.05 1.09 14.27
N ILE A 193 5.04 0.74 15.57
CA ILE A 193 5.78 -0.42 16.09
C ILE A 193 5.28 -1.72 15.46
N MET A 194 3.96 -1.95 15.44
CA MET A 194 3.40 -3.16 14.82
C MET A 194 3.74 -3.24 13.34
N SER A 195 3.65 -2.13 12.62
CA SER A 195 3.97 -2.08 11.19
C SER A 195 5.46 -2.34 10.95
N THR A 196 6.35 -1.78 11.77
CA THR A 196 7.80 -2.05 11.70
C THR A 196 8.11 -3.53 11.93
N LEU A 197 7.45 -4.18 12.89
CA LEU A 197 7.62 -5.62 13.14
C LEU A 197 7.18 -6.47 11.94
N MET A 198 6.01 -6.16 11.36
CA MET A 198 5.53 -6.84 10.15
C MET A 198 6.49 -6.64 8.96
N VAL A 199 7.00 -5.42 8.78
CA VAL A 199 7.97 -5.10 7.73
C VAL A 199 9.27 -5.87 7.91
N TYR A 200 9.78 -5.96 9.14
CA TYR A 200 10.96 -6.76 9.45
C TYR A 200 10.74 -8.23 9.11
N LEU A 201 9.60 -8.80 9.50
CA LEU A 201 9.23 -10.19 9.22
C LEU A 201 8.99 -10.49 7.74
N SER A 202 8.73 -9.47 6.91
CA SER A 202 8.63 -9.65 5.46
C SER A 202 9.93 -10.10 4.79
N GLY A 203 11.08 -9.87 5.44
CA GLY A 203 12.40 -10.24 4.94
C GLY A 203 12.86 -9.44 3.71
N THR A 204 12.11 -8.41 3.29
CA THR A 204 12.43 -7.63 2.08
C THR A 204 13.27 -6.40 2.41
N ARG A 205 14.56 -6.43 2.03
CA ARG A 205 15.47 -5.27 2.21
C ARG A 205 14.91 -4.01 1.55
N THR A 206 14.35 -4.19 0.37
CA THR A 206 13.73 -3.13 -0.43
C THR A 206 12.53 -2.51 0.29
N GLY A 207 11.62 -3.35 0.79
CA GLY A 207 10.45 -2.94 1.54
C GLY A 207 10.79 -2.26 2.86
N ILE A 208 11.82 -2.72 3.57
CA ILE A 208 12.34 -2.07 4.78
C ILE A 208 12.74 -0.62 4.48
N ILE A 209 13.56 -0.41 3.44
CA ILE A 209 14.00 0.94 3.04
C ILE A 209 12.81 1.84 2.71
N VAL A 210 11.88 1.35 1.88
CA VAL A 210 10.68 2.10 1.48
C VAL A 210 9.84 2.48 2.69
N TYR A 211 9.62 1.56 3.61
CA TYR A 211 8.84 1.81 4.83
C TYR A 211 9.48 2.87 5.72
N PHE A 212 10.78 2.77 5.99
CA PHE A 212 11.47 3.74 6.83
C PHE A 212 11.58 5.11 6.18
N LEU A 213 11.83 5.19 4.86
CA LEU A 213 11.84 6.46 4.14
C LEU A 213 10.45 7.11 4.14
N GLY A 214 9.39 6.36 3.79
CA GLY A 214 8.02 6.89 3.77
C GLY A 214 7.58 7.40 5.14
N THR A 215 7.76 6.56 6.16
CA THR A 215 7.40 6.89 7.55
C THR A 215 8.24 8.07 8.08
N GLY A 216 9.55 8.08 7.80
CA GLY A 216 10.46 9.15 8.23
C GLY A 216 10.12 10.50 7.59
N LEU A 217 9.87 10.52 6.28
CA LEU A 217 9.42 11.72 5.57
C LEU A 217 8.07 12.22 6.09
N ALA A 218 7.13 11.31 6.39
CA ALA A 218 5.84 11.68 6.97
C ALA A 218 5.99 12.31 8.36
N LEU A 219 6.88 11.78 9.22
CA LEU A 219 7.19 12.35 10.53
C LEU A 219 7.84 13.73 10.39
N ILE A 220 8.90 13.86 9.58
CA ILE A 220 9.57 15.14 9.31
C ILE A 220 8.54 16.16 8.81
N GLY A 221 7.70 15.76 7.86
CA GLY A 221 6.67 16.62 7.32
C GLY A 221 5.52 16.96 8.27
N LYS A 222 5.34 16.23 9.37
CA LYS A 222 4.38 16.60 10.43
C LYS A 222 4.98 17.63 11.38
N TYR A 223 6.27 17.50 11.71
CA TYR A 223 6.92 18.33 12.72
C TYR A 223 7.60 19.59 12.16
N ARG A 224 7.98 19.62 10.87
CA ARG A 224 8.48 20.83 10.19
C ARG A 224 7.41 21.86 9.82
N ILE A 225 6.12 21.51 9.86
CA ILE A 225 5.01 22.45 9.56
C ILE A 225 4.52 23.19 10.83
N ASN A 226 5.15 22.94 11.99
CA ASN A 226 4.84 23.62 13.25
C ASN A 226 5.97 24.58 13.72
N ILE A 227 6.86 24.98 12.81
CA ILE A 227 7.85 26.07 12.97
C ILE A 227 7.57 27.07 11.86
#